data_AF-A0A833DCX3-F1
#
_entry.id   AF-A0A833DCX3-F1
#
_cell.length_a   1.000
_cell.length_b   1.000
_cell.length_c   1.000
_cell.angle_alpha   90.00
_cell.angle_beta   90.00
_cell.angle_gamma   90.00
#
_symmetry.space_group_name_H-M   'P 1'
#
loop_
_entity.id
_entity.type
_entity.pdbx_description
1 polymer ?
#
loop_
_entity_poly.entity_id
_entity_poly.type
_entity_poly.pdbx_seq_one_letter_code
_entity_poly.pdbx_strand_id
1 'polypeptide(L)'
;MVSDKRTACAGLLLLAALFLLVSATDDSEAETYTVDNLGGSDYTNITQAVDNASAGDTIRVAARTYYDAVDVDKRLTLIGGNYDVSMNGLYYYCNNYDVIGYYNFDNYGNSYFYDRLWCEDNDGDIEGATRTTSSFWGTNALDFDGNNDYGVVDHHSIYNVSEVSISAWINLDDNDTDSRTIFSNYQQTDSGRNGYEIFINDEAKFQFRFGYGSSSGYCESDTEISENIWTLVTATYDGSSIKIYINDQ
;
A
#
# COMPACT_ATOMS: atom_id res chain seq x y z
N MET A 1 -5.39 -9.66 79.07
CA MET A 1 -5.68 -8.98 77.79
C MET A 1 -5.92 -10.05 76.74
N VAL A 2 -7.18 -10.33 76.47
CA VAL A 2 -7.61 -11.30 75.45
C VAL A 2 -7.51 -10.57 74.11
N SER A 3 -6.59 -11.02 73.25
CA SER A 3 -6.48 -10.48 71.89
C SER A 3 -7.74 -10.86 71.11
N ASP A 4 -8.45 -9.85 70.60
CA ASP A 4 -9.72 -9.96 69.88
C ASP A 4 -9.56 -10.75 68.58
N LYS A 5 -9.74 -12.08 68.65
CA LYS A 5 -9.74 -12.96 67.48
C LYS A 5 -10.76 -12.54 66.39
N ARG A 6 -11.75 -11.72 66.77
CA ARG A 6 -12.79 -11.19 65.87
C ARG A 6 -12.27 -10.09 64.93
N THR A 7 -11.36 -9.23 65.38
CA THR A 7 -10.79 -8.15 64.54
C THR A 7 -9.77 -8.69 63.54
N ALA A 8 -9.01 -9.72 63.93
CA ALA A 8 -8.09 -10.41 63.02
C ALA A 8 -8.83 -11.15 61.87
N CYS A 9 -9.96 -11.80 62.16
CA CYS A 9 -10.77 -12.47 61.12
C CYS A 9 -11.46 -11.46 60.19
N ALA A 10 -11.94 -10.32 60.72
CA ALA A 10 -12.54 -9.26 59.92
C ALA A 10 -11.52 -8.61 58.97
N GLY A 11 -10.27 -8.40 59.42
CA GLY A 11 -9.18 -7.91 58.57
C GLY A 11 -8.80 -8.88 57.45
N LEU A 12 -8.78 -10.19 57.72
CA LEU A 12 -8.51 -11.21 56.70
C LEU A 12 -9.64 -11.30 55.65
N LEU A 13 -10.89 -11.18 56.08
CA LEU A 13 -12.06 -11.18 55.19
C LEU A 13 -12.11 -9.92 54.31
N LEU A 14 -11.72 -8.76 54.85
CA LEU A 14 -11.62 -7.52 54.07
C LEU A 14 -10.49 -7.59 53.04
N LEU A 15 -9.33 -8.16 53.40
CA LEU A 15 -8.21 -8.35 52.48
C LEU A 15 -8.54 -9.36 51.37
N ALA A 16 -9.24 -10.45 51.70
CA ALA A 16 -9.72 -11.41 50.72
C ALA A 16 -10.79 -10.81 49.79
N ALA A 17 -11.69 -9.97 50.31
CA ALA A 17 -12.67 -9.25 49.50
C ALA A 17 -12.01 -8.21 48.57
N LEU A 18 -10.96 -7.51 49.02
CA LEU A 18 -10.15 -6.63 48.16
C LEU A 18 -9.40 -7.43 47.08
N PHE A 19 -8.88 -8.62 47.39
CA PHE A 19 -8.25 -9.50 46.39
C PHE A 19 -9.27 -10.06 45.37
N LEU A 20 -10.50 -10.33 45.79
CA LEU A 20 -11.58 -10.78 44.92
C LEU A 20 -12.16 -9.64 44.05
N LEU A 21 -12.09 -8.38 44.49
CA LEU A 21 -12.46 -7.21 43.71
C LEU A 21 -11.39 -6.84 42.65
N VAL A 22 -10.14 -7.24 42.84
CA VAL A 22 -9.04 -7.02 41.88
C VAL A 22 -9.03 -8.07 40.75
N SER A 23 -9.81 -9.15 40.85
CA SER A 23 -9.76 -10.29 39.90
C SER A 23 -10.90 -10.31 38.87
N ALA A 24 -11.58 -9.19 38.65
CA ALA A 24 -12.58 -9.05 37.60
C ALA A 24 -12.42 -7.71 36.86
N THR A 25 -11.24 -7.46 36.30
CA THR A 25 -11.18 -6.68 35.06
C THR A 25 -11.57 -7.64 33.95
N ASP A 26 -12.63 -7.33 33.20
CA ASP A 26 -12.93 -8.07 31.98
C ASP A 26 -11.64 -8.14 31.15
N ASP A 27 -11.22 -9.36 30.80
CA ASP A 27 -10.15 -9.59 29.82
C ASP A 27 -10.74 -9.09 28.49
N SER A 28 -10.60 -7.78 28.24
CA SER A 28 -10.90 -7.20 26.94
C SER A 28 -9.92 -7.86 25.98
N GLU A 29 -10.44 -8.61 25.02
CA GLU A 29 -9.64 -9.07 23.89
C GLU A 29 -8.92 -7.86 23.29
N ALA A 30 -7.66 -8.07 22.90
CA ALA A 30 -6.86 -7.01 22.30
C ALA A 30 -7.54 -6.51 21.02
N GLU A 31 -7.84 -5.22 20.96
CA GLU A 31 -8.47 -4.60 19.78
C GLU A 31 -7.42 -4.27 18.72
N THR A 32 -7.87 -4.09 17.48
CA THR A 32 -7.01 -3.63 16.38
C THR A 32 -7.51 -2.31 15.83
N TYR A 33 -6.66 -1.30 15.84
CA TYR A 33 -6.91 0.02 15.23
C TYR A 33 -6.10 0.21 13.96
N THR A 34 -6.65 0.96 13.01
CA THR A 34 -5.99 1.33 11.75
C THR A 34 -5.64 2.81 11.71
N VAL A 35 -4.48 3.13 11.12
CA VAL A 35 -4.00 4.51 10.99
C VAL A 35 -3.62 4.82 9.54
N ASP A 36 -4.20 5.89 9.01
CA ASP A 36 -3.95 6.38 7.66
C ASP A 36 -4.10 7.92 7.60
N ASN A 37 -3.01 8.64 7.32
CA ASN A 37 -3.02 10.10 7.24
C ASN A 37 -3.80 10.70 6.05
N LEU A 38 -4.23 9.88 5.09
CA LEU A 38 -5.14 10.25 3.99
C LEU A 38 -6.63 10.01 4.34
N GLY A 39 -6.93 9.38 5.48
CA GLY A 39 -8.29 9.05 5.90
C GLY A 39 -8.73 7.64 5.49
N GLY A 40 -9.99 7.30 5.80
CA GLY A 40 -10.55 5.96 5.55
C GLY A 40 -10.19 4.88 6.58
N SER A 41 -9.34 5.20 7.55
CA SER A 41 -9.01 4.36 8.72
C SER A 41 -9.64 4.89 10.01
N ASP A 42 -9.50 4.14 11.11
CA ASP A 42 -10.02 4.54 12.44
C ASP A 42 -9.45 5.89 12.91
N TYR A 43 -8.16 6.12 12.61
CA TYR A 43 -7.46 7.35 12.94
C TYR A 43 -6.61 7.86 11.78
N THR A 44 -6.36 9.18 11.75
CA THR A 44 -5.51 9.83 10.74
C THR A 44 -4.09 10.08 11.21
N ASN A 45 -3.78 9.80 12.47
CA ASN A 45 -2.43 9.91 13.01
C ASN A 45 -2.19 8.89 14.13
N ILE A 46 -0.92 8.58 14.37
CA ILE A 46 -0.47 7.52 15.29
C ILE A 46 -0.74 7.92 16.73
N THR A 47 -0.56 9.20 17.10
CA THR A 47 -0.83 9.69 18.46
C THR A 47 -2.28 9.44 18.86
N GLN A 48 -3.25 9.72 17.99
CA GLN A 48 -4.67 9.44 18.26
C GLN A 48 -4.92 7.94 18.51
N ALA A 49 -4.33 7.07 17.70
CA ALA A 49 -4.48 5.63 17.90
C ALA A 49 -3.86 5.17 19.23
N VAL A 50 -2.67 5.67 19.57
CA VAL A 50 -1.99 5.34 20.83
C VAL A 50 -2.77 5.85 22.05
N ASP A 51 -3.31 7.07 21.99
CA ASP A 51 -4.07 7.68 23.08
C ASP A 51 -5.35 6.90 23.38
N ASN A 52 -6.05 6.43 22.34
CA ASN A 52 -7.31 5.70 22.47
C ASN A 52 -7.13 4.19 22.71
N ALA A 53 -5.98 3.61 22.38
CA ALA A 53 -5.71 2.20 22.60
C ALA A 53 -5.55 1.85 24.08
N SER A 54 -6.00 0.64 24.43
CA SER A 54 -5.77 -0.03 25.70
C SER A 54 -4.50 -0.89 25.66
N ALA A 55 -3.97 -1.24 26.83
CA ALA A 55 -2.80 -2.10 26.91
C ALA A 55 -3.14 -3.51 26.36
N GLY A 56 -2.37 -3.98 25.38
CA GLY A 56 -2.59 -5.23 24.66
C GLY A 56 -2.97 -5.02 23.20
N ASP A 57 -3.50 -3.85 22.84
CA ASP A 57 -4.04 -3.58 21.50
C ASP A 57 -2.95 -3.54 20.42
N THR A 58 -3.41 -3.75 19.19
CA THR A 58 -2.60 -3.64 17.97
C THR A 58 -2.98 -2.39 17.18
N ILE A 59 -1.99 -1.64 16.73
CA ILE A 59 -2.17 -0.49 15.84
C ILE A 59 -1.49 -0.82 14.51
N ARG A 60 -2.29 -1.00 13.46
CA ARG A 60 -1.83 -1.18 12.08
C ARG A 60 -1.72 0.18 11.41
N VAL A 61 -0.50 0.60 11.14
CA VAL A 61 -0.18 1.91 10.56
C VAL A 61 0.14 1.72 9.09
N ALA A 62 -0.66 2.28 8.19
CA ALA A 62 -0.41 2.19 6.76
C ALA A 62 0.94 2.83 6.38
N ALA A 63 1.60 2.31 5.33
CA ALA A 63 2.96 2.68 4.95
C ALA A 63 3.05 4.12 4.42
N ARG A 64 3.26 5.09 5.34
CA ARG A 64 3.32 6.53 5.04
C ARG A 64 4.33 7.25 5.93
N THR A 65 4.53 8.54 5.66
CA THR A 65 5.27 9.45 6.53
C THR A 65 4.33 10.10 7.55
N TYR A 66 4.60 9.91 8.83
CA TYR A 66 3.89 10.54 9.95
C TYR A 66 4.84 11.49 10.68
N TYR A 67 4.34 12.64 11.13
CA TYR A 67 5.12 13.69 11.80
C TYR A 67 4.78 13.82 13.30
N ASP A 68 4.15 12.80 13.85
CA ASP A 68 3.65 12.76 15.21
C ASP A 68 4.77 12.71 16.25
N ALA A 69 4.58 13.41 17.37
CA ALA A 69 5.32 13.15 18.59
C ALA A 69 4.61 12.02 19.35
N VAL A 70 4.99 10.77 19.06
CA VAL A 70 4.34 9.59 19.64
C VAL A 70 4.94 9.26 21.01
N ASP A 71 4.13 9.31 22.06
CA ASP A 71 4.49 8.85 23.42
C ASP A 71 3.69 7.57 23.74
N VAL A 72 4.39 6.47 24.02
CA VAL A 72 3.78 5.16 24.27
C VAL A 72 4.09 4.75 25.70
N ASP A 73 3.11 4.94 26.59
CA ASP A 73 3.22 4.65 28.03
C ASP A 73 2.58 3.31 28.44
N LYS A 74 1.99 2.60 27.47
CA LYS A 74 1.26 1.34 27.63
C LYS A 74 1.78 0.27 26.67
N ARG A 75 1.49 -1.00 26.94
CA ARG A 75 1.94 -2.11 26.06
C ARG A 75 1.06 -2.13 24.80
N LEU A 76 1.62 -1.82 23.64
CA LEU A 76 0.94 -1.86 22.35
C LEU A 76 1.78 -2.62 21.34
N THR A 77 1.12 -3.21 20.33
CA THR A 77 1.78 -3.74 19.14
C THR A 77 1.60 -2.76 17.99
N LEU A 78 2.65 -2.07 17.56
CA LEU A 78 2.62 -1.17 16.41
C LEU A 78 3.17 -1.88 15.18
N ILE A 79 2.35 -2.04 14.15
CA ILE A 79 2.66 -2.75 12.91
C ILE A 79 2.63 -1.74 11.76
N GLY A 80 3.78 -1.44 11.16
CA GLY A 80 3.82 -0.61 9.95
C GLY A 80 3.30 -1.37 8.72
N GLY A 81 2.86 -0.65 7.68
CA GLY A 81 2.27 -1.26 6.48
C GLY A 81 3.22 -2.22 5.75
N ASN A 82 4.53 -2.06 5.96
CA ASN A 82 5.56 -2.98 5.44
C ASN A 82 6.06 -3.98 6.49
N TYR A 83 5.34 -4.20 7.59
CA TYR A 83 5.68 -5.23 8.58
C TYR A 83 5.68 -6.62 7.92
N ASP A 84 6.68 -7.43 8.25
CA ASP A 84 7.00 -8.71 7.59
C ASP A 84 7.26 -8.64 6.07
N VAL A 85 7.23 -7.45 5.46
CA VAL A 85 7.66 -7.24 4.08
C VAL A 85 9.16 -7.03 4.06
N SER A 86 9.89 -7.98 3.47
CA SER A 86 11.32 -7.81 3.22
C SER A 86 11.54 -6.85 2.04
N MET A 87 11.84 -5.59 2.35
CA MET A 87 12.27 -4.60 1.33
C MET A 87 13.69 -4.84 0.81
N ASN A 88 14.37 -5.91 1.26
CA ASN A 88 15.73 -6.25 0.82
C ASN A 88 15.81 -6.48 -0.70
N GLY A 89 14.71 -6.90 -1.35
CA GLY A 89 14.62 -7.02 -2.80
C GLY A 89 14.30 -5.72 -3.55
N LEU A 90 13.83 -4.68 -2.85
CA LEU A 90 13.53 -3.37 -3.44
C LEU A 90 14.73 -2.40 -3.36
N TYR A 91 15.59 -2.55 -2.34
CA TYR A 91 16.73 -1.66 -2.10
C TYR A 91 18.11 -2.28 -2.39
N TYR A 92 18.20 -3.59 -2.61
CA TYR A 92 19.45 -4.28 -2.96
C TYR A 92 19.35 -4.95 -4.34
N TYR A 93 19.01 -4.14 -5.35
CA TYR A 93 19.90 -3.90 -6.47
C TYR A 93 20.69 -5.13 -6.98
N CYS A 94 20.00 -5.93 -7.79
CA CYS A 94 20.54 -6.82 -8.81
C CYS A 94 21.60 -7.82 -8.36
N ASN A 95 21.13 -8.91 -7.75
CA ASN A 95 21.70 -10.26 -7.80
C ASN A 95 20.66 -11.17 -7.13
N ASN A 96 19.79 -11.82 -7.92
CA ASN A 96 18.72 -12.75 -7.50
C ASN A 96 17.38 -12.15 -6.99
N TYR A 97 16.90 -11.02 -7.54
CA TYR A 97 15.56 -10.51 -7.22
C TYR A 97 14.70 -10.38 -8.47
N ASP A 98 13.38 -10.53 -8.29
CA ASP A 98 12.38 -10.60 -9.37
C ASP A 98 11.87 -9.23 -9.86
N VAL A 99 12.45 -8.12 -9.34
CA VAL A 99 12.05 -6.76 -9.72
C VAL A 99 12.76 -6.37 -11.02
N ILE A 100 11.98 -5.98 -12.03
CA ILE A 100 12.47 -5.72 -13.39
C ILE A 100 12.45 -4.23 -13.80
N GLY A 101 11.86 -3.37 -12.99
CA GLY A 101 11.89 -1.91 -13.19
C GLY A 101 11.35 -1.17 -11.97
N TYR A 102 11.94 -0.02 -11.63
CA TYR A 102 11.48 0.84 -10.56
C TYR A 102 11.64 2.33 -10.92
N TYR A 103 10.50 3.02 -11.05
CA TYR A 103 10.44 4.42 -11.47
C TYR A 103 9.82 5.29 -10.38
N ASN A 104 10.61 6.19 -9.80
CA ASN A 104 10.14 7.13 -8.78
C ASN A 104 9.94 8.56 -9.30
N PHE A 105 10.30 8.82 -10.56
CA PHE A 105 10.18 10.12 -11.24
C PHE A 105 10.82 11.34 -10.57
N ASP A 106 11.68 11.14 -9.57
CA ASP A 106 12.27 12.21 -8.74
C ASP A 106 13.39 13.03 -9.41
N ASN A 107 13.86 12.65 -10.61
CA ASN A 107 14.91 13.42 -11.27
C ASN A 107 14.42 14.80 -11.76
N TYR A 108 15.36 15.68 -12.09
CA TYR A 108 15.06 17.02 -12.61
C TYR A 108 14.91 17.03 -14.13
N GLY A 109 14.15 18.00 -14.66
CA GLY A 109 13.83 18.13 -16.09
C GLY A 109 12.49 17.47 -16.46
N ASN A 110 12.12 17.44 -17.74
CA ASN A 110 10.89 16.79 -18.23
C ASN A 110 11.17 15.98 -19.52
N SER A 111 12.38 15.46 -19.69
CA SER A 111 12.78 14.76 -20.93
C SER A 111 12.90 13.25 -20.75
N TYR A 112 13.25 12.80 -19.55
CA TYR A 112 13.48 11.39 -19.26
C TYR A 112 13.23 11.10 -17.78
N PHE A 113 13.09 9.82 -17.45
CA PHE A 113 13.08 9.28 -16.09
C PHE A 113 14.00 8.07 -16.01
N TYR A 114 14.59 7.87 -14.84
CA TYR A 114 15.51 6.77 -14.61
C TYR A 114 14.78 5.52 -14.12
N ASP A 115 15.16 4.36 -14.64
CA ASP A 115 15.05 3.14 -13.86
C ASP A 115 16.04 3.25 -12.69
N ARG A 116 15.52 3.11 -11.48
CA ARG A 116 16.35 3.19 -10.28
C ARG A 116 17.15 1.92 -10.04
N LEU A 117 16.83 0.82 -10.72
CA LEU A 117 17.59 -0.42 -10.67
C LEU A 117 18.92 -0.27 -11.44
N TRP A 118 20.04 -0.17 -10.72
CA TRP A 118 21.36 0.07 -11.33
C TRP A 118 21.86 -0.94 -12.38
N CYS A 119 21.28 -2.15 -12.45
CA CYS A 119 21.72 -3.18 -13.41
C CYS A 119 20.90 -3.22 -14.68
N GLU A 120 19.72 -2.60 -14.66
CA GLU A 120 18.84 -2.54 -15.80
C GLU A 120 18.97 -1.14 -16.41
N ASP A 121 19.07 -1.06 -17.73
CA ASP A 121 19.18 0.20 -18.48
C ASP A 121 17.81 0.53 -19.10
N ASN A 122 16.74 0.32 -18.33
CA ASN A 122 15.35 0.53 -18.75
C ASN A 122 14.89 1.98 -18.45
N ASP A 123 15.78 2.94 -18.61
CA ASP A 123 15.45 4.36 -18.57
C ASP A 123 14.41 4.69 -19.65
N GLY A 124 13.59 5.69 -19.39
CA GLY A 124 12.54 6.09 -20.32
C GLY A 124 12.54 7.57 -20.64
N ASP A 125 11.97 7.88 -21.80
CA ASP A 125 11.75 9.24 -22.27
C ASP A 125 10.35 9.72 -21.88
N ILE A 126 10.22 11.03 -21.70
CA ILE A 126 8.95 11.70 -21.40
C ILE A 126 8.48 12.46 -22.63
N GLU A 127 7.27 12.14 -23.08
CA GLU A 127 6.61 12.84 -24.19
C GLU A 127 5.40 13.59 -23.63
N GLY A 128 5.47 14.92 -23.62
CA GLY A 128 4.38 15.82 -23.24
C GLY A 128 4.18 16.01 -21.72
N ALA A 129 4.26 14.93 -20.95
CA ALA A 129 4.03 14.98 -19.50
C ALA A 129 5.01 15.92 -18.78
N THR A 130 4.57 16.48 -17.65
CA THR A 130 5.39 17.38 -16.83
C THR A 130 5.60 16.84 -15.42
N ARG A 131 6.65 17.29 -14.73
CA ARG A 131 6.82 16.96 -13.32
C ARG A 131 6.02 17.88 -12.41
N THR A 132 5.31 17.28 -11.46
CA THR A 132 4.59 17.96 -10.39
C THR A 132 5.21 17.67 -9.03
N THR A 133 5.10 18.61 -8.09
CA THR A 133 5.48 18.40 -6.67
C THR A 133 4.34 17.82 -5.84
N SER A 134 3.14 17.66 -6.43
CA SER A 134 2.12 16.79 -5.86
C SER A 134 2.57 15.36 -6.10
N SER A 135 3.28 14.77 -5.13
CA SER A 135 3.77 13.39 -5.20
C SER A 135 3.43 12.66 -3.92
N PHE A 136 3.00 11.41 -4.04
CA PHE A 136 2.78 10.56 -2.88
C PHE A 136 4.10 10.09 -2.26
N TRP A 137 5.07 9.74 -3.10
CA TRP A 137 6.35 9.18 -2.69
C TRP A 137 7.50 9.89 -3.38
N GLY A 138 8.38 10.50 -2.59
CA GLY A 138 9.49 11.28 -3.11
C GLY A 138 9.16 12.77 -3.21
N THR A 139 9.81 13.45 -4.14
CA THR A 139 9.68 14.89 -4.39
C THR A 139 8.79 15.20 -5.58
N ASN A 140 8.82 14.35 -6.61
CA ASN A 140 8.11 14.59 -7.86
C ASN A 140 7.25 13.38 -8.29
N ALA A 141 6.25 13.66 -9.11
CA ALA A 141 5.52 12.68 -9.90
C ALA A 141 5.38 13.18 -11.35
N LEU A 142 4.98 12.32 -12.29
CA LEU A 142 4.57 12.75 -13.62
C LEU A 142 3.09 13.15 -13.61
N ASP A 143 2.80 14.28 -14.23
CA ASP A 143 1.48 14.86 -14.45
C ASP A 143 1.17 14.80 -15.95
N PHE A 144 0.02 14.20 -16.27
CA PHE A 144 -0.40 13.86 -17.63
C PHE A 144 -1.67 14.63 -17.95
N ASP A 145 -1.66 15.41 -19.04
CA ASP A 145 -2.77 16.33 -19.38
C ASP A 145 -4.04 15.64 -19.94
N GLY A 146 -4.00 14.32 -20.11
CA GLY A 146 -5.11 13.50 -20.63
C GLY A 146 -5.24 13.45 -22.15
N ASN A 147 -4.35 14.07 -22.93
CA ASN A 147 -4.46 14.13 -24.40
C ASN A 147 -3.45 13.24 -25.11
N ASN A 148 -2.15 13.51 -24.97
CA ASN A 148 -1.09 12.84 -25.73
C ASN A 148 0.20 12.62 -24.93
N ASP A 149 0.10 12.73 -23.61
CA ASP A 149 1.22 12.60 -22.69
C ASP A 149 1.49 11.13 -22.35
N TYR A 150 2.76 10.72 -22.38
CA TYR A 150 3.19 9.39 -21.92
C TYR A 150 4.67 9.35 -21.56
N GLY A 151 5.02 8.39 -20.71
CA GLY A 151 6.40 7.92 -20.57
C GLY A 151 6.61 6.70 -21.45
N VAL A 152 7.76 6.60 -22.11
CA VAL A 152 8.10 5.44 -22.94
C VAL A 152 9.43 4.86 -22.51
N VAL A 153 9.46 3.55 -22.35
CA VAL A 153 10.68 2.77 -22.15
C VAL A 153 10.87 1.92 -23.40
N ASP A 154 12.09 1.91 -23.92
CA ASP A 154 12.41 1.09 -25.09
C ASP A 154 12.17 -0.40 -24.80
N HIS A 155 11.72 -1.12 -25.83
CA HIS A 155 11.41 -2.53 -25.66
C HIS A 155 12.66 -3.33 -25.24
N HIS A 156 12.57 -3.99 -24.09
CA HIS A 156 13.57 -4.93 -23.62
C HIS A 156 12.94 -6.30 -23.29
N SER A 157 13.70 -7.37 -23.51
CA SER A 157 13.22 -8.74 -23.31
C SER A 157 12.90 -9.09 -21.85
N ILE A 158 13.37 -8.28 -20.89
CA ILE A 158 13.06 -8.44 -19.47
C ILE A 158 11.56 -8.31 -19.15
N TYR A 159 10.81 -7.59 -20.00
CA TYR A 159 9.35 -7.46 -19.87
C TYR A 159 8.58 -8.64 -20.48
N ASN A 160 9.26 -9.62 -21.08
CA ASN A 160 8.61 -10.81 -21.66
C ASN A 160 8.40 -11.88 -20.58
N VAL A 161 7.63 -11.54 -19.56
CA VAL A 161 7.34 -12.41 -18.41
C VAL A 161 6.00 -13.12 -18.55
N SER A 162 5.89 -14.33 -18.00
CA SER A 162 4.63 -15.10 -17.91
C SER A 162 3.93 -14.96 -16.55
N GLU A 163 4.60 -14.33 -15.59
CA GLU A 163 4.12 -14.02 -14.25
C GLU A 163 4.59 -12.59 -13.95
N VAL A 164 3.73 -11.76 -13.35
CA VAL A 164 4.05 -10.35 -13.16
C VAL A 164 3.35 -9.79 -11.94
N SER A 165 4.01 -8.86 -11.26
CA SER A 165 3.38 -7.97 -10.27
C SER A 165 3.70 -6.53 -10.64
N ILE A 166 2.69 -5.67 -10.67
CA ILE A 166 2.82 -4.26 -11.05
C ILE A 166 2.12 -3.43 -9.98
N SER A 167 2.84 -2.47 -9.43
CA SER A 167 2.33 -1.54 -8.42
C SER A 167 2.60 -0.11 -8.86
N ALA A 168 1.61 0.77 -8.70
CA ALA A 168 1.74 2.19 -9.00
C ALA A 168 0.92 3.03 -8.02
N TRP A 169 1.51 4.13 -7.54
CA TRP A 169 0.74 5.21 -6.94
C TRP A 169 0.15 6.07 -8.06
N ILE A 170 -1.15 6.30 -8.02
CA ILE A 170 -1.89 7.11 -8.99
C ILE A 170 -2.74 8.16 -8.29
N ASN A 171 -3.01 9.27 -8.97
CA ASN A 171 -3.99 10.25 -8.56
C ASN A 171 -4.78 10.66 -9.82
N LEU A 172 -6.09 10.45 -9.81
CA LEU A 172 -6.94 10.73 -10.97
C LEU A 172 -7.52 12.13 -10.86
N ASP A 173 -7.30 12.96 -11.88
CA ASP A 173 -7.94 14.27 -11.96
C ASP A 173 -9.41 14.18 -12.37
N ASP A 174 -9.74 13.17 -13.20
CA ASP A 174 -11.07 12.87 -13.71
C ASP A 174 -11.26 11.34 -13.78
N ASN A 175 -12.40 10.86 -13.26
CA ASN A 175 -12.69 9.44 -13.19
C ASN A 175 -13.65 8.90 -14.28
N ASP A 176 -14.28 9.73 -15.11
CA ASP A 176 -15.42 9.32 -15.98
C ASP A 176 -15.32 9.76 -17.45
N THR A 177 -14.14 9.62 -18.08
CA THR A 177 -13.93 10.18 -19.43
C THR A 177 -13.39 9.24 -20.50
N ASP A 178 -12.58 8.23 -20.17
CA ASP A 178 -12.12 7.16 -21.08
C ASP A 178 -11.31 6.11 -20.28
N SER A 179 -10.73 5.11 -20.95
CA SER A 179 -9.67 4.28 -20.39
C SER A 179 -8.33 5.04 -20.28
N ARG A 180 -7.67 4.96 -19.12
CA ARG A 180 -6.37 5.59 -18.84
C ARG A 180 -5.33 4.54 -18.49
N THR A 181 -4.35 4.36 -19.37
CA THR A 181 -3.26 3.40 -19.17
C THR A 181 -2.29 3.90 -18.11
N ILE A 182 -1.98 3.05 -17.13
CA ILE A 182 -0.95 3.34 -16.10
C ILE A 182 0.39 2.74 -16.53
N PHE A 183 0.37 1.49 -17.01
CA PHE A 183 1.51 0.80 -17.58
C PHE A 183 1.02 -0.22 -18.60
N SER A 184 1.67 -0.31 -19.77
CA SER A 184 1.30 -1.30 -20.79
C SER A 184 2.49 -1.70 -21.66
N ASN A 185 2.66 -3.00 -21.86
CA ASN A 185 3.29 -3.56 -23.05
C ASN A 185 2.29 -4.41 -23.86
N TYR A 186 1.00 -4.26 -23.57
CA TYR A 186 -0.05 -5.08 -24.13
C TYR A 186 -0.30 -4.74 -25.59
N GLN A 187 -0.44 -5.77 -26.42
CA GLN A 187 -0.75 -5.66 -27.83
C GLN A 187 -1.87 -6.63 -28.19
N GLN A 188 -2.90 -6.09 -28.84
CA GLN A 188 -3.96 -6.88 -29.46
C GLN A 188 -3.80 -6.82 -30.98
N THR A 189 -3.57 -7.98 -31.58
CA THR A 189 -3.44 -8.16 -33.03
C THR A 189 -4.47 -9.19 -33.52
N ASP A 190 -4.63 -9.32 -34.84
CA ASP A 190 -5.47 -10.39 -35.44
C ASP A 190 -5.00 -11.80 -35.05
N SER A 191 -3.71 -11.93 -34.69
CA SER A 191 -3.07 -13.19 -34.30
C SER A 191 -3.16 -13.53 -32.81
N GLY A 192 -3.72 -12.64 -31.98
CA GLY A 192 -3.94 -12.89 -30.56
C GLY A 192 -3.69 -11.68 -29.66
N ARG A 193 -3.64 -11.95 -28.36
CA ARG A 193 -3.34 -10.96 -27.32
C ARG A 193 -1.98 -11.28 -26.74
N ASN A 194 -1.13 -10.26 -26.58
CA ASN A 194 0.24 -10.41 -26.09
C ASN A 194 0.56 -9.33 -25.06
N GLY A 195 1.40 -9.64 -24.08
CA GLY A 195 1.79 -8.69 -23.04
C GLY A 195 0.73 -8.54 -21.95
N TYR A 196 0.84 -7.46 -21.20
CA TYR A 196 0.02 -7.18 -20.03
C TYR A 196 -0.06 -5.67 -19.78
N GLU A 197 -1.09 -5.26 -19.07
CA GLU A 197 -1.25 -3.86 -18.68
C GLU A 197 -2.11 -3.70 -17.43
N ILE A 198 -1.89 -2.57 -16.78
CA ILE A 198 -2.77 -2.03 -15.75
C ILE A 198 -3.29 -0.67 -16.21
N PHE A 199 -4.58 -0.45 -16.04
CA PHE A 199 -5.26 0.76 -16.48
C PHE A 199 -6.50 1.02 -15.63
N ILE A 200 -7.02 2.25 -15.69
CA ILE A 200 -8.36 2.56 -15.19
C ILE A 200 -9.30 2.56 -16.39
N ASN A 201 -10.38 1.79 -16.32
CA ASN A 201 -11.35 1.72 -17.42
C ASN A 201 -12.28 2.97 -17.45
N ASP A 202 -13.15 3.01 -18.45
CA ASP A 202 -14.15 4.07 -18.65
C ASP A 202 -15.24 4.13 -17.55
N GLU A 203 -15.26 3.18 -16.62
CA GLU A 203 -16.11 3.19 -15.42
C GLU A 203 -15.32 3.51 -14.14
N ALA A 204 -14.17 4.19 -14.24
CA ALA A 204 -13.28 4.50 -13.12
C ALA A 204 -12.70 3.30 -12.35
N LYS A 205 -12.81 2.06 -12.86
CA LYS A 205 -12.33 0.87 -12.15
C LYS A 205 -10.91 0.51 -12.52
N PHE A 206 -10.13 0.08 -11.54
CA PHE A 206 -8.81 -0.46 -11.77
C PHE A 206 -8.91 -1.85 -12.41
N GLN A 207 -8.24 -2.03 -13.55
CA GLN A 207 -8.24 -3.29 -14.27
C GLN A 207 -6.82 -3.72 -14.63
N PHE A 208 -6.55 -5.02 -14.45
CA PHE A 208 -5.41 -5.70 -15.04
C PHE A 208 -5.89 -6.63 -16.16
N ARG A 209 -5.15 -6.69 -17.26
CA ARG A 209 -5.34 -7.72 -18.28
C ARG A 209 -4.03 -8.21 -18.85
N PHE A 210 -4.05 -9.44 -19.37
CA PHE A 210 -2.91 -10.06 -20.03
C PHE A 210 -3.32 -10.86 -21.27
N GLY A 211 -2.34 -11.08 -22.13
CA GLY A 211 -2.39 -12.02 -23.24
C GLY A 211 -1.05 -12.72 -23.44
N TYR A 212 -1.09 -14.03 -23.61
CA TYR A 212 0.07 -14.87 -23.94
C TYR A 212 -0.32 -15.80 -25.09
N GLY A 213 -0.40 -15.24 -26.30
CA GLY A 213 -0.85 -15.95 -27.50
C GLY A 213 -2.35 -16.23 -27.46
N SER A 214 -2.72 -17.51 -27.26
CA SER A 214 -4.13 -17.94 -27.16
C SER A 214 -4.70 -17.86 -25.74
N SER A 215 -3.85 -17.67 -24.73
CA SER A 215 -4.28 -17.47 -23.34
C SER A 215 -4.49 -15.98 -23.09
N SER A 216 -5.58 -15.60 -22.45
CA SER A 216 -5.81 -14.23 -22.00
C SER A 216 -6.77 -14.21 -20.82
N GLY A 217 -6.70 -13.15 -20.02
CA GLY A 217 -7.54 -12.96 -18.85
C GLY A 217 -7.51 -11.50 -18.40
N TYR A 218 -8.48 -11.14 -17.56
CA TYR A 218 -8.53 -9.84 -16.91
C TYR A 218 -9.18 -9.96 -15.54
N CYS A 219 -8.94 -8.98 -14.68
CA CYS A 219 -9.60 -8.78 -13.40
C CYS A 219 -9.77 -7.29 -13.18
N GLU A 220 -10.92 -6.88 -12.64
CA GLU A 220 -11.27 -5.49 -12.39
C GLU A 220 -11.78 -5.31 -10.96
N SER A 221 -11.66 -4.09 -10.44
CA SER A 221 -12.13 -3.75 -9.11
C SER A 221 -13.65 -3.62 -9.05
N ASP A 222 -14.23 -3.99 -7.92
CA ASP A 222 -15.66 -3.80 -7.66
C ASP A 222 -16.00 -2.31 -7.44
N THR A 223 -15.02 -1.53 -6.95
CA THR A 223 -15.16 -0.12 -6.64
C THR A 223 -14.42 0.76 -7.62
N GLU A 224 -14.95 1.97 -7.80
CA GLU A 224 -14.33 3.05 -8.55
C GLU A 224 -13.14 3.64 -7.79
N ILE A 225 -12.12 4.07 -8.52
CA ILE A 225 -11.04 4.88 -7.98
C ILE A 225 -11.52 6.32 -7.86
N SER A 226 -11.40 6.89 -6.67
CA SER A 226 -11.82 8.27 -6.40
C SER A 226 -10.82 9.27 -6.98
N GLU A 227 -11.35 10.39 -7.46
CA GLU A 227 -10.55 11.50 -7.96
C GLU A 227 -9.79 12.21 -6.83
N ASN A 228 -8.70 12.89 -7.20
CA ASN A 228 -7.94 13.80 -6.34
C ASN A 228 -7.37 13.14 -5.07
N ILE A 229 -7.29 11.80 -5.04
CA ILE A 229 -6.80 11.00 -3.93
C ILE A 229 -5.71 10.06 -4.44
N TRP A 230 -4.52 10.17 -3.87
CA TRP A 230 -3.43 9.23 -4.11
C TRP A 230 -3.83 7.83 -3.66
N THR A 231 -3.81 6.90 -4.61
CA THR A 231 -4.23 5.51 -4.44
C THR A 231 -3.13 4.58 -4.93
N LEU A 232 -2.77 3.58 -4.12
CA LEU A 232 -1.88 2.52 -4.56
C LEU A 232 -2.72 1.46 -5.27
N VAL A 233 -2.42 1.21 -6.53
CA VAL A 233 -3.03 0.10 -7.26
C VAL A 233 -1.96 -0.95 -7.50
N THR A 234 -2.29 -2.21 -7.24
CA THR A 234 -1.39 -3.34 -7.48
C THR A 234 -2.12 -4.47 -8.17
N ALA A 235 -1.53 -5.03 -9.22
CA ALA A 235 -2.02 -6.24 -9.86
C ALA A 235 -0.94 -7.32 -9.87
N THR A 236 -1.34 -8.57 -9.65
CA THR A 236 -0.46 -9.72 -9.73
C THR A 236 -1.07 -10.82 -10.60
N TYR A 237 -0.21 -11.52 -11.34
CA TYR A 237 -0.55 -12.71 -12.09
C TYR A 237 0.55 -13.76 -11.89
N ASP A 238 0.17 -14.91 -11.34
CA ASP A 238 1.09 -16.01 -10.98
C ASP A 238 1.13 -17.13 -12.02
N GLY A 239 0.66 -16.87 -13.25
CA GLY A 239 0.51 -17.90 -14.28
C GLY A 239 -0.80 -18.68 -14.21
N SER A 240 -1.60 -18.48 -13.16
CA SER A 240 -2.88 -19.16 -12.95
C SER A 240 -4.02 -18.24 -12.50
N SER A 241 -3.73 -17.31 -11.59
CA SER A 241 -4.71 -16.46 -10.93
C SER A 241 -4.29 -15.00 -11.03
N ILE A 242 -5.28 -14.13 -11.22
CA ILE A 242 -5.10 -12.68 -11.15
C ILE A 242 -5.57 -12.22 -9.77
N LYS A 243 -4.81 -11.34 -9.13
CA LYS A 243 -5.27 -10.59 -7.96
C LYS A 243 -5.01 -9.11 -8.21
N ILE A 244 -5.92 -8.28 -7.72
CA ILE A 244 -5.77 -6.84 -7.71
C ILE A 244 -5.96 -6.35 -6.28
N TYR A 245 -5.29 -5.24 -5.97
CA TYR A 245 -5.30 -4.62 -4.66
C TYR A 245 -5.41 -3.11 -4.81
N ILE A 246 -6.20 -2.49 -3.94
CA ILE A 246 -6.37 -1.03 -3.87
C ILE A 246 -6.00 -0.62 -2.44
N ASN A 247 -4.92 0.15 -2.31
CA ASN A 247 -4.28 0.45 -1.04
C ASN A 247 -3.94 -0.84 -0.26
N ASP A 248 -4.49 -1.00 0.94
CA ASP A 248 -4.22 -2.14 1.83
C ASP A 248 -5.27 -3.27 1.69
N GLN A 249 -6.12 -3.24 0.65
CA GLN A 249 -7.22 -4.19 0.41
C GLN A 249 -6.97 -5.06 -0.82
#